data_AF-A0A7V5WNS9-F1
#
_entry.id   AF-A0A7V5WNS9-F1
#
_cell.length_a   1.000
_cell.length_b   1.000
_cell.length_c   1.000
_cell.angle_alpha   90.00
_cell.angle_beta   90.00
_cell.angle_gamma   90.00
#
_symmetry.space_group_name_H-M   'P 1'
#
loop_
_entity.id
_entity.type
_entity.pdbx_description
1 polymer ?
#
loop_
_entity_poly.entity_id
_entity_poly.type
_entity_poly.pdbx_seq_one_letter_code
_entity_poly.pdbx_strand_id
1 'polypeptide(L)'
;MKAFSHIFAGGYASGYYSYKWSEVLEADAFTRFKKEGVFNSETGKDFKDKILSKGNSEEATKLFQDFMHREPKIESLLDRNLGVLAS
;
A
#
# COMPACT_ATOMS: atom_id res chain seq x y z
N MET A 1 -26.47 21.18 -3.41
CA MET A 1 -25.25 21.37 -2.59
C MET A 1 -24.17 20.47 -3.17
N LYS A 2 -23.03 21.00 -3.63
CA LYS A 2 -21.98 20.20 -4.28
C LYS A 2 -21.28 19.34 -3.21
N ALA A 3 -21.52 18.03 -3.24
CA ALA A 3 -21.04 17.08 -2.24
C ALA A 3 -19.69 16.48 -2.68
N PHE A 4 -18.60 17.23 -2.48
CA PHE A 4 -17.24 16.67 -2.58
C PHE A 4 -16.33 17.27 -1.49
N SER A 5 -16.65 16.95 -0.24
CA SER A 5 -16.01 17.52 0.95
C SER A 5 -14.50 17.25 1.03
N HIS A 6 -14.02 16.11 0.51
CA HIS A 6 -12.58 15.77 0.50
C HIS A 6 -11.70 16.81 -0.22
N ILE A 7 -12.20 17.39 -1.33
CA ILE A 7 -11.44 18.37 -2.12
C ILE A 7 -11.69 19.81 -1.62
N PHE A 8 -12.94 20.15 -1.33
CA PHE A 8 -13.35 21.55 -1.12
C PHE A 8 -13.44 21.99 0.36
N ALA A 9 -13.38 21.04 1.29
CA ALA A 9 -13.46 21.31 2.74
C ALA A 9 -12.53 20.41 3.58
N GLY A 10 -11.58 19.71 2.94
CA GLY A 10 -10.63 18.80 3.58
C GLY A 10 -9.23 18.93 2.99
N GLY A 11 -8.26 18.21 3.57
CA GLY A 11 -6.84 18.27 3.18
C GLY A 11 -6.45 17.52 1.90
N TYR A 12 -7.41 17.10 1.06
CA TYR A 12 -7.14 16.27 -0.14
C TYR A 12 -7.28 17.04 -1.46
N ALA A 13 -7.30 18.37 -1.43
CA ALA A 13 -7.15 19.17 -2.64
C ALA A 13 -5.85 18.78 -3.36
N SER A 14 -5.94 18.39 -4.64
CA SER A 14 -4.83 17.82 -5.43
C SER A 14 -4.21 16.52 -4.89
N GLY A 15 -4.79 15.89 -3.87
CA GLY A 15 -4.32 14.64 -3.23
C GLY A 15 -5.32 13.49 -3.27
N TYR A 16 -6.45 13.64 -3.96
CA TYR A 16 -7.47 12.57 -4.01
C TYR A 16 -6.98 11.28 -4.70
N TYR A 17 -5.96 11.38 -5.57
CA TYR A 17 -5.31 10.22 -6.18
C TYR A 17 -4.51 9.36 -5.18
N SER A 18 -4.18 9.91 -4.00
CA SER A 18 -3.45 9.20 -2.95
C SER A 18 -4.17 7.94 -2.50
N TYR A 19 -5.51 7.88 -2.60
CA TYR A 19 -6.26 6.65 -2.34
C TYR A 19 -5.88 5.52 -3.28
N LYS A 20 -5.81 5.78 -4.59
CA LYS A 20 -5.40 4.76 -5.57
C LYS A 20 -3.93 4.40 -5.45
N TRP A 21 -3.09 5.35 -5.09
CA TRP A 21 -1.68 5.07 -4.80
C TRP A 21 -1.50 4.15 -3.59
N SER A 22 -2.21 4.41 -2.49
CA SER A 22 -2.17 3.57 -1.29
C SER A 22 -2.76 2.18 -1.54
N GLU A 23 -3.77 2.05 -2.41
CA GLU A 23 -4.32 0.74 -2.80
C GLU A 23 -3.29 -0.14 -3.53
N VAL A 24 -2.42 0.44 -4.38
CA VAL A 24 -1.33 -0.32 -5.03
C VAL A 24 -0.38 -0.90 -3.98
N LEU A 25 0.06 -0.06 -3.04
CA LEU A 25 1.01 -0.46 -2.00
C LEU A 25 0.41 -1.52 -1.07
N GLU A 26 -0.86 -1.36 -0.67
CA GLU A 26 -1.53 -2.32 0.20
C GLU A 26 -1.77 -3.67 -0.49
N ALA A 27 -2.27 -3.67 -1.74
CA ALA A 27 -2.45 -4.89 -2.51
C ALA A 27 -1.12 -5.64 -2.68
N ASP A 28 -0.03 -4.91 -2.93
CA ASP A 28 1.29 -5.48 -3.14
C ASP A 28 1.93 -5.96 -1.84
N ALA A 29 1.85 -5.21 -0.74
CA ALA A 29 2.31 -5.65 0.58
C ALA A 29 1.62 -6.96 1.01
N PHE A 30 0.31 -7.09 0.74
CA PHE A 30 -0.43 -8.29 1.07
C PHE A 30 0.06 -9.54 0.31
N THR A 31 0.68 -9.38 -0.87
CA THR A 31 1.26 -10.52 -1.59
C THR A 31 2.37 -11.22 -0.79
N ARG A 32 3.15 -10.46 -0.01
CA ARG A 32 4.19 -11.03 0.86
C ARG A 32 3.57 -11.88 1.96
N PHE A 33 2.52 -11.38 2.62
CA PHE A 33 1.76 -12.16 3.60
C PHE A 33 1.15 -13.43 3.00
N LYS A 34 0.58 -13.37 1.78
CA LYS A 34 0.09 -14.58 1.10
C LYS A 34 1.21 -15.60 0.84
N LYS A 35 2.40 -15.15 0.48
CA LYS A 35 3.56 -16.00 0.15
C LYS A 35 4.21 -16.61 1.40
N GLU A 36 4.39 -15.82 2.46
CA GLU A 36 5.14 -16.21 3.67
C GLU A 36 4.23 -16.77 4.79
N GLY A 37 2.92 -16.64 4.62
CA GLY A 37 1.88 -17.04 5.58
C GLY A 37 1.14 -15.83 6.14
N VAL A 38 -0.19 -15.83 6.00
CA VAL A 38 -1.04 -14.67 6.36
C VAL A 38 -0.87 -14.26 7.83
N PHE A 39 -0.60 -15.23 8.71
CA PHE A 39 -0.38 -15.01 10.14
C PHE A 39 1.09 -15.22 10.56
N ASN A 40 2.02 -15.09 9.62
CA ASN A 40 3.45 -15.20 9.90
C ASN A 40 3.88 -14.03 10.82
N SER A 41 4.33 -14.37 12.03
CA SER A 41 4.75 -13.39 13.05
C SER A 41 6.00 -12.61 12.65
N GLU A 42 6.91 -13.22 11.87
CA GLU A 42 8.12 -12.56 11.38
C GLU A 42 7.78 -11.51 10.34
N THR A 43 6.95 -11.85 9.34
CA THR A 43 6.45 -10.89 8.35
C THR A 43 5.67 -9.75 9.03
N GLY A 44 4.85 -10.07 10.04
CA GLY A 44 4.12 -9.06 10.83
C GLY A 44 5.04 -8.13 11.63
N LYS A 45 6.10 -8.68 12.25
CA LYS A 45 7.11 -7.86 12.94
C LYS A 45 7.84 -6.96 11.96
N ASP A 46 8.23 -7.48 10.80
CA ASP A 46 8.94 -6.71 9.79
C ASP A 46 8.07 -5.57 9.23
N PHE A 47 6.77 -5.81 9.02
CA PHE A 47 5.82 -4.77 8.61
C PHE A 47 5.69 -3.67 9.67
N LYS A 48 5.64 -4.03 10.96
CA LYS A 48 5.64 -3.05 12.05
C LYS A 48 6.92 -2.22 12.06
N ASP A 49 8.07 -2.88 11.99
CA ASP A 49 9.37 -2.26 12.18
C ASP A 49 9.78 -1.39 10.97
N LYS A 50 9.33 -1.74 9.76
CA LYS A 50 9.71 -1.03 8.53
C LYS A 50 8.65 -0.05 8.02
N ILE A 51 7.36 -0.27 8.29
CA ILE A 51 6.28 0.58 7.80
C ILE A 51 5.61 1.33 8.96
N LEU A 52 4.94 0.61 9.86
CA LEU A 52 4.00 1.24 10.80
C LEU A 52 4.67 2.11 11.86
N SER A 53 5.89 1.76 12.29
CA SER A 53 6.62 2.48 13.34
C SER A 53 7.37 3.72 12.84
N LYS A 54 7.46 3.94 11.52
CA LYS A 54 8.31 4.98 10.93
C LYS A 54 7.62 6.34 10.76
N GLY A 55 6.30 6.38 10.66
CA GLY A 55 5.59 7.64 10.38
C GLY A 55 6.17 8.32 9.13
N ASN A 56 6.53 9.60 9.23
CA ASN A 56 7.15 10.37 8.15
C ASN A 56 8.67 10.54 8.32
N SER A 57 9.36 9.59 8.97
CA SER A 57 10.80 9.70 9.23
C SER A 57 11.68 9.49 8.00
N GLU A 58 11.15 8.86 6.95
CA GLU A 58 11.83 8.49 5.71
C GLU A 58 10.83 8.50 4.55
N GLU A 59 11.33 8.49 3.32
CA GLU A 59 10.50 8.40 2.11
C GLU A 59 9.68 7.11 2.08
N ALA A 60 8.36 7.23 1.85
CA ALA A 60 7.43 6.09 1.86
C ALA A 60 7.83 4.98 0.88
N THR A 61 8.35 5.36 -0.30
CA THR A 61 8.84 4.41 -1.30
C THR A 61 10.01 3.58 -0.78
N LYS A 62 10.95 4.21 -0.06
CA LYS A 62 12.10 3.52 0.54
C LYS A 62 11.64 2.57 1.65
N LEU A 63 10.74 3.03 2.53
CA LEU A 63 10.15 2.18 3.58
C LEU A 63 9.46 0.95 2.99
N PHE A 64 8.74 1.14 1.88
CA PHE A 64 8.08 0.06 1.16
C PHE A 64 9.08 -0.92 0.54
N GLN A 65 10.14 -0.43 -0.10
CA GLN A 65 11.20 -1.27 -0.66
C GLN A 65 11.95 -2.04 0.42
N ASP A 66 12.22 -1.43 1.57
CA ASP A 66 12.87 -2.10 2.70
C ASP A 66 12.02 -3.27 3.21
N PHE A 67 10.69 -3.11 3.21
CA PHE A 67 9.75 -4.16 3.59
C PHE A 67 9.59 -5.23 2.48
N MET A 68 9.47 -4.84 1.22
CA MET A 68 9.20 -5.78 0.13
C MET A 68 10.46 -6.40 -0.48
N HIS A 69 11.62 -5.83 -0.19
CA HIS A 69 12.91 -6.13 -0.83
C HIS A 69 12.92 -5.96 -2.36
N ARG A 70 11.98 -5.15 -2.87
CA ARG A 70 11.81 -4.79 -4.29
C ARG A 70 10.90 -3.56 -4.43
N GLU A 71 10.86 -3.01 -5.63
CA GLU A 71 9.90 -1.97 -6.01
C GLU A 71 8.44 -2.45 -5.95
N PRO A 72 7.48 -1.52 -5.75
CA PRO A 72 6.05 -1.79 -5.84
C PRO A 72 5.63 -2.33 -7.22
N LYS A 73 4.67 -3.26 -7.23
CA LYS A 73 4.09 -3.84 -8.44
C LYS A 73 2.61 -3.49 -8.57
N ILE A 74 2.25 -2.87 -9.69
CA ILE A 74 0.86 -2.47 -9.95
C ILE A 74 -0.04 -3.68 -10.26
N GLU A 75 0.57 -4.76 -10.74
CA GLU A 75 -0.07 -6.02 -11.09
C GLU A 75 -0.79 -6.62 -9.88
N SER A 76 -0.25 -6.46 -8.68
CA SER A 76 -0.86 -6.91 -7.43
C SER A 76 -2.24 -6.28 -7.19
N LEU A 77 -2.44 -5.01 -7.58
CA LEU A 77 -3.73 -4.33 -7.49
C LEU A 77 -4.69 -4.81 -8.59
N LEU A 78 -4.19 -5.04 -9.80
CA LEU A 78 -4.98 -5.55 -10.91
C LEU A 78 -5.51 -6.95 -10.61
N ASP A 79 -4.66 -7.85 -10.11
CA ASP A 79 -5.05 -9.20 -9.70
C ASP A 79 -6.10 -9.19 -8.59
N ARG A 80 -5.98 -8.26 -7.63
CA ARG A 80 -6.95 -8.11 -6.54
C ARG A 80 -8.32 -7.66 -7.05
N ASN A 81 -8.36 -6.69 -7.97
CA ASN A 81 -9.59 -6.04 -8.40
C ASN A 81 -10.30 -6.77 -9.56
N LEU A 82 -9.53 -7.38 -10.46
CA LEU A 82 -10.03 -8.00 -11.69
C LEU A 82 -9.95 -9.53 -11.67
N GLY A 83 -9.34 -10.12 -10.63
CA GLY A 83 -8.94 -11.52 -10.61
C GLY A 83 -7.57 -11.71 -11.28
N VAL A 84 -6.94 -12.88 -11.08
CA VAL A 84 -5.64 -13.20 -11.67
C VAL A 84 -5.72 -13.02 -13.18
N LEU A 85 -4.96 -12.06 -13.72
CA LEU A 85 -4.82 -11.87 -15.16
C LEU A 85 -3.93 -13.01 -15.67
N ALA A 86 -4.54 -14.19 -15.83
CA ALA A 86 -3.86 -15.37 -16.30
C ALA A 86 -3.28 -15.12 -17.70
N SER A 87 -1.96 -15.27 -17.82
CA SER A 87 -1.30 -15.86 -18.99
C SER A 87 -0.27 -16.87 -18.51
#